data_AF-A0A916AC62-F1
#
_entry.id   AF-A0A916AC62-F1
#
_cell.length_a   1.000
_cell.length_b   1.000
_cell.length_c   1.000
_cell.angle_alpha   90.00
_cell.angle_beta   90.00
_cell.angle_gamma   90.00
#
_symmetry.space_group_name_H-M   'P 1'
#
loop_
_entity.id
_entity.type
_entity.pdbx_description
1 polymer ?
#
loop_
_entity_poly.entity_id
_entity_poly.type
_entity_poly.pdbx_seq_one_letter_code
_entity_poly.pdbx_strand_id
1 'polypeptide(L)' 'MKQTLYAAGLALLFGAGLSACTEAPQTAGPKSDARASAGPGTAYSAAGWKPGDAASWDQQLRVRSQSQNEYTRTGAH' A
#
# COMPACT_ATOMS: atom_id res chain seq x y z
N MET A 1 -30.12 -38.43 -19.81
CA MET A 1 -28.67 -38.68 -19.70
C MET A 1 -27.82 -37.46 -20.04
N LYS A 2 -27.89 -36.87 -21.25
CA LYS A 2 -27.10 -35.65 -21.58
C LYS A 2 -27.48 -34.42 -20.76
N GLN A 3 -28.78 -34.17 -20.55
CA GLN A 3 -29.23 -33.02 -19.77
C GLN A 3 -28.86 -33.08 -18.28
N THR A 4 -28.87 -34.28 -17.70
CA THR A 4 -28.40 -34.51 -16.32
C THR A 4 -26.89 -34.29 -16.18
N LEU A 5 -26.10 -34.60 -17.23
CA LEU A 5 -24.66 -34.32 -17.25
C LEU A 5 -24.36 -32.82 -17.37
N TYR A 6 -25.11 -32.06 -18.18
CA TYR A 6 -24.96 -30.61 -18.27
C TYR A 6 -25.36 -29.89 -16.98
N ALA A 7 -26.45 -30.31 -16.35
CA ALA A 7 -26.90 -29.74 -15.08
C ALA A 7 -25.87 -29.98 -13.95
N ALA A 8 -25.30 -31.19 -13.87
CA ALA A 8 -24.25 -31.50 -12.90
C ALA A 8 -22.96 -30.70 -13.15
N GLY A 9 -22.56 -30.53 -14.41
CA GLY A 9 -21.40 -29.70 -14.78
C GLY A 9 -21.58 -28.23 -14.39
N LEU A 10 -22.77 -27.67 -14.60
CA LEU A 10 -23.08 -26.27 -14.26
C LEU A 10 -23.06 -26.03 -12.74
N ALA A 11 -23.58 -26.99 -11.96
CA ALA A 11 -23.60 -26.92 -10.50
C ALA A 11 -22.18 -26.98 -9.90
N LEU A 12 -21.29 -27.81 -10.46
CA LEU A 12 -19.89 -27.89 -10.03
C LEU A 12 -19.12 -26.58 -10.31
N LEU A 13 -19.33 -25.97 -11.48
CA LEU A 13 -18.72 -24.68 -11.82
C LEU A 13 -19.19 -23.55 -10.89
N PHE A 14 -20.47 -23.51 -10.57
CA PHE A 14 -21.01 -22.53 -9.61
C PHE A 14 -20.47 -22.76 -8.19
N GLY A 15 -20.42 -24.00 -7.73
CA GLY A 15 -19.89 -24.33 -6.39
C GLY A 15 -18.42 -23.96 -6.22
N ALA A 16 -17.59 -24.17 -7.25
CA ALA A 16 -16.18 -23.80 -7.22
C ALA A 16 -15.97 -22.27 -7.18
N GLY A 17 -16.81 -21.49 -7.85
CA GLY A 17 -16.74 -20.02 -7.83
C GLY A 17 -17.05 -19.38 -6.48
N LEU A 18 -17.83 -20.05 -5.62
CA LEU A 18 -18.16 -19.57 -4.28
C LEU A 18 -17.03 -19.78 -3.25
N SER A 19 -15.99 -20.57 -3.59
CA SER A 19 -14.84 -20.80 -2.70
C SER A 19 -13.92 -19.58 -2.54
N ALA A 20 -14.11 -18.52 -3.35
CA ALA A 20 -13.33 -17.29 -3.25
C ALA A 20 -13.58 -16.49 -1.95
N CYS A 21 -14.68 -16.76 -1.24
CA CYS A 21 -15.04 -16.07 0.01
C CYS A 21 -14.76 -16.89 1.28
N THR A 22 -14.09 -18.04 1.19
CA THR A 22 -13.79 -18.88 2.37
C THR A 22 -12.41 -18.61 2.96
N GLU A 23 -11.86 -17.41 2.77
CA GLU A 23 -10.65 -17.03 3.48
C GLU A 23 -10.87 -17.02 4.99
N ALA A 24 -9.85 -17.40 5.74
CA ALA A 24 -9.90 -17.27 7.19
C ALA A 24 -10.09 -15.79 7.54
N PRO A 25 -10.94 -15.45 8.52
CA PRO A 25 -11.08 -14.07 8.98
C PRO A 25 -9.70 -13.48 9.29
N GLN A 26 -9.42 -12.27 8.78
CA GLN A 26 -8.23 -11.53 9.17
C GLN A 26 -8.36 -11.15 10.66
N THR A 27 -7.82 -11.98 11.54
CA THR A 27 -7.91 -11.78 13.00
C THR A 27 -6.84 -10.82 13.54
N ALA A 28 -5.90 -10.40 12.70
CA ALA A 28 -4.95 -9.36 13.05
C ALA A 28 -5.68 -8.02 13.12
N GLY A 29 -5.81 -7.47 14.32
CA GLY A 29 -6.31 -6.11 14.52
C GLY A 29 -5.38 -5.06 13.88
N PRO A 30 -5.82 -3.78 13.83
CA PRO A 30 -5.01 -2.72 13.23
C PRO A 30 -3.67 -2.59 13.96
N LYS A 31 -2.58 -2.61 13.19
CA LYS A 31 -1.24 -2.30 13.70
C LYS A 31 -1.11 -0.79 13.82
N SER A 32 -0.67 -0.30 14.98
CA SER A 32 -0.31 1.10 15.14
C SER A 32 0.91 1.44 14.27
N ASP A 33 0.81 2.54 13.53
CA ASP A 33 1.92 3.04 12.73
C ASP A 33 3.06 3.57 13.61
N ALA A 34 4.30 3.39 13.13
CA ALA A 34 5.45 4.06 13.70
C ALA A 34 5.49 5.52 13.26
N ARG A 35 6.14 6.38 14.06
CA ARG A 35 6.41 7.76 13.64
C ARG A 35 7.27 7.74 12.38
N ALA A 36 6.91 8.52 11.36
CA ALA A 36 7.68 8.59 10.12
C ALA A 36 9.15 9.02 10.36
N SER A 37 9.40 9.86 11.36
CA SER A 37 10.74 10.26 11.77
C SER A 37 11.60 9.13 12.33
N ALA A 38 11.01 8.00 12.75
CA ALA A 38 11.75 6.83 13.25
C ALA A 38 12.66 6.22 12.18
N GLY A 39 12.41 6.50 10.91
CA GLY A 39 13.25 6.04 9.81
C GLY A 39 12.92 4.62 9.33
N PRO A 40 13.56 4.19 8.23
CA PRO A 40 13.20 2.96 7.54
C PRO A 40 13.65 1.69 8.27
N GLY A 41 14.36 1.79 9.41
CA GLY A 41 14.97 0.65 10.08
C GLY A 41 16.08 -0.03 9.26
N THR A 42 16.56 0.63 8.20
CA THR A 42 17.63 0.16 7.33
C THR A 42 18.76 1.19 7.25
N ALA A 43 19.90 0.82 6.66
CA ALA A 43 21.01 1.72 6.41
C ALA A 43 20.74 2.75 5.30
N TYR A 44 19.61 2.64 4.60
CA TYR A 44 19.28 3.47 3.44
C TYR A 44 18.34 4.62 3.82
N SER A 45 18.92 5.71 4.31
CA SER A 45 18.22 6.97 4.54
C SER A 45 18.77 8.07 3.63
N ALA A 46 17.94 9.06 3.31
CA ALA A 46 18.39 10.24 2.59
C ALA A 46 19.51 10.96 3.38
N ALA A 47 20.54 11.44 2.66
CA ALA A 47 21.65 12.16 3.28
C ALA A 47 21.15 13.41 4.04
N GLY A 48 21.59 13.59 5.27
CA GLY A 48 21.18 14.69 6.15
C GLY A 48 19.91 14.43 6.98
N TRP A 49 19.25 13.29 6.80
CA TRP A 49 18.23 12.78 7.73
C TRP A 49 18.88 11.86 8.76
N LYS A 50 18.48 11.98 10.04
CA LYS A 50 18.83 11.03 11.10
C LYS A 50 17.58 10.29 11.60
N PRO A 51 17.56 8.94 11.62
CA PRO A 51 16.47 8.18 12.24
C PRO A 51 16.23 8.61 13.68
N GLY A 52 14.96 8.82 14.04
CA GLY A 52 14.52 9.31 15.35
C GLY A 52 14.51 10.84 15.51
N ASP A 53 15.18 11.58 14.62
CA ASP A 53 15.24 13.04 14.66
C ASP A 53 14.12 13.64 13.78
N ALA A 54 13.05 14.08 14.44
CA ALA A 54 11.90 14.70 13.79
C ALA A 54 12.23 16.00 13.07
N ALA A 55 13.13 16.83 13.60
CA ALA A 55 13.49 18.11 12.99
C ALA A 55 14.23 17.90 11.67
N SER A 56 15.17 16.93 11.64
CA SER A 56 15.87 16.56 10.42
C SER A 56 14.93 15.94 9.37
N TRP A 57 13.95 15.15 9.81
CA TRP A 57 12.91 14.58 8.94
C TRP A 57 12.04 15.67 8.30
N ASP A 58 11.54 16.61 9.11
CA ASP A 58 10.73 17.74 8.62
C ASP A 58 11.52 18.61 7.64
N GLN A 59 12.81 18.85 7.90
CA GLN A 59 13.64 19.63 7.01
C GLN A 59 13.81 18.97 5.65
N GLN A 60 14.01 17.65 5.60
CA GLN A 60 14.10 16.91 4.36
C GLN A 60 12.82 16.98 3.54
N LEU A 61 11.66 16.86 4.20
CA LEU A 61 10.37 17.04 3.53
C LEU A 61 10.19 18.44 2.97
N ARG A 62 10.55 19.47 3.74
CA ARG A 62 10.49 20.87 3.28
C ARG A 62 11.37 21.12 2.07
N VAL A 63 12.60 20.58 2.07
CA VAL A 63 13.53 20.73 0.94
C VAL A 63 12.99 19.99 -0.29
N ARG A 64 12.55 18.74 -0.13
CA ARG A 64 11.98 17.95 -1.24
C ARG A 64 10.73 18.61 -1.84
N SER A 65 9.87 19.19 -1.01
CA SER A 65 8.63 19.80 -1.52
C SER A 65 8.88 21.03 -2.39
N GLN A 66 10.01 21.74 -2.21
CA GLN A 66 10.36 22.89 -3.06
C GLN A 66 10.55 22.50 -4.53
N SER A 67 11.12 21.33 -4.81
CA SER A 67 11.37 20.88 -6.19
C SER A 67 10.15 20.26 -6.87
N GLN A 68 9.08 20.02 -6.11
CA GLN A 68 7.85 19.38 -6.57
C GLN A 68 6.70 20.37 -6.73
N ASN A 69 6.97 21.67 -6.68
CA ASN A 69 5.93 22.70 -6.73
C ASN A 69 5.57 23.06 -8.19
N GLU A 70 4.38 22.69 -8.66
CA GLU A 70 3.90 22.98 -10.02
C GLU A 70 3.82 24.47 -10.35
N TYR A 71 3.69 25.37 -9.37
CA TYR A 71 3.71 26.83 -9.59
C TYR A 71 5.06 27.32 -10.13
N THR A 72 6.14 26.56 -9.96
CA THR A 72 7.44 26.88 -10.61
C THR A 72 7.47 26.54 -12.09
N ARG A 73 6.51 25.76 -12.61
CA ARG A 73 6.44 25.37 -14.03
C ARG A 73 5.69 26.38 -14.91
N THR A 74 4.94 27.32 -14.32
CA THR A 74 4.18 28.34 -15.07
C THR A 74 4.97 29.63 -15.38
N GLY A 75 6.30 29.61 -15.22
CA GLY A 75 7.17 30.71 -15.62
C GLY A 75 7.77 30.48 -17.00
N ALA A 76 7.45 31.38 -17.95
CA ALA A 76 7.89 31.44 -19.34
C ALA A 76 7.19 30.50 -20.34
N HIS A 77 5.93 30.83 -20.63
CA HIS A 77 5.48 30.89 -22.02
C HIS A 77 5.29 32.37 -22.39
#